data_AF-A0A7K3ZYQ1-F1
#
_entry.id   AF-A0A7K3ZYQ1-F1
#
_cell.length_a   1.000
_cell.length_b   1.000
_cell.length_c   1.000
_cell.angle_alpha   90.00
_cell.angle_beta   90.00
_cell.angle_gamma   90.00
#
_symmetry.space_group_name_H-M   'P 1'
#
loop_
_entity.id
_entity.type
_entity.pdbx_description
1 polymer ?
#
loop_
_entity_poly.entity_id
_entity_poly.type
_entity_poly.pdbx_seq_one_letter_code
_entity_poly.pdbx_strand_id
1 'polypeptide(L)'
;MIAMPKMDGQLALDFVLELLRRDKHIHNLSNYLDSRDRIFDGKYREVGKNAIVEAWTNLFLDGWIGPDPSQSSDSLTHGWLRLTSYGKSQLESIGEDYYPIFLDPGSTIQALKSTIPNIDIIALKYFEESLWAIKKHLYLSAIVTMGCASERSILLLIEATLDYYNDQELRATIQ
;
A
#
# COMPACT_ATOMS: atom_id res chain seq x y z
N MET A 1 16.45 6.24 -13.69
CA MET A 1 15.42 6.75 -14.64
C MET A 1 14.13 6.06 -14.31
N ILE A 2 13.23 6.73 -13.58
CA ILE A 2 11.89 6.21 -13.30
C ILE A 2 11.15 6.29 -14.64
N ALA A 3 10.67 5.15 -15.14
CA ALA A 3 9.91 5.11 -16.37
C ALA A 3 8.62 5.92 -16.15
N MET A 4 8.52 7.09 -16.81
CA MET A 4 7.26 7.82 -16.88
C MET A 4 6.19 6.86 -17.42
N PRO A 5 4.99 6.80 -16.82
CA PRO A 5 3.89 6.05 -17.41
C PRO A 5 3.66 6.55 -18.83
N LYS A 6 3.26 5.66 -19.73
CA LYS A 6 2.63 6.07 -21.01
C LYS A 6 1.56 7.11 -20.66
N MET A 7 1.39 8.17 -21.47
CA MET A 7 0.47 9.31 -21.25
C MET A 7 -0.88 8.94 -20.60
N ASP A 8 -1.42 7.77 -20.94
CA ASP A 8 -2.66 7.20 -20.42
C ASP A 8 -2.63 6.86 -18.91
N GLY A 9 -1.50 6.35 -18.39
CA GLY A 9 -1.34 5.98 -16.98
C GLY A 9 -1.23 7.18 -16.03
N GLN A 10 -0.61 8.27 -16.47
CA GLN A 10 -0.56 9.51 -15.68
C GLN A 10 -1.95 10.13 -15.58
N LEU A 11 -2.65 10.27 -16.71
CA LEU A 11 -4.00 10.82 -16.74
C LEU A 11 -4.99 9.95 -15.95
N ALA A 12 -4.81 8.64 -15.95
CA ALA A 12 -5.57 7.72 -15.11
C ALA A 12 -5.34 7.97 -13.62
N LEU A 13 -4.09 8.21 -13.21
CA LEU A 13 -3.78 8.54 -11.83
C LEU A 13 -4.35 9.90 -11.42
N ASP A 14 -4.19 10.91 -12.26
CA ASP A 14 -4.72 12.26 -12.02
C ASP A 14 -6.25 12.22 -11.84
N PHE A 15 -6.95 11.43 -12.66
CA PHE A 15 -8.38 11.17 -12.51
C PHE A 15 -8.70 10.60 -11.12
N VAL A 16 -8.00 9.56 -10.69
CA VAL A 16 -8.28 8.92 -9.39
C VAL A 16 -7.96 9.87 -8.24
N LEU A 17 -6.86 10.63 -8.31
CA LEU A 17 -6.50 11.60 -7.26
C LEU A 17 -7.51 12.75 -7.17
N GLU A 18 -7.95 13.31 -8.30
CA GLU A 18 -9.01 14.33 -8.30
C GLU A 18 -10.34 13.78 -7.79
N LEU A 19 -10.66 12.52 -8.09
CA LEU A 19 -11.83 11.84 -7.56
C LEU A 19 -11.75 11.70 -6.04
N LEU A 20 -10.61 11.26 -5.50
CA LEU A 20 -10.39 11.13 -4.05
C LEU A 20 -10.40 12.48 -3.31
N ARG A 21 -10.06 13.58 -3.99
CA ARG A 21 -10.18 14.94 -3.42
C ARG A 21 -11.64 15.41 -3.33
N ARG A 22 -12.48 15.03 -4.30
CA ARG A 22 -13.90 15.41 -4.34
C ARG A 22 -14.76 14.55 -3.42
N ASP A 23 -14.54 13.23 -3.43
CA ASP A 23 -15.33 12.28 -2.67
C ASP A 23 -14.46 11.51 -1.66
N LYS A 24 -14.74 11.72 -0.38
CA LYS A 24 -14.01 11.10 0.73
C LYS A 24 -14.53 9.70 1.06
N HIS A 25 -15.74 9.35 0.62
CA HIS A 25 -16.37 8.04 0.84
C HIS A 25 -16.56 7.38 -0.51
N ILE A 26 -15.72 6.42 -0.87
CA ILE A 26 -15.65 5.98 -2.26
C ILE A 26 -16.79 4.99 -2.54
N HIS A 27 -17.89 5.51 -3.08
CA HIS A 27 -19.13 4.76 -3.23
C HIS A 27 -19.07 3.63 -4.28
N ASN A 28 -18.43 3.83 -5.43
CA ASN A 28 -18.06 2.78 -6.39
C ASN A 28 -17.24 3.35 -7.56
N LEU A 29 -16.07 2.79 -7.88
CA LEU A 29 -15.28 3.19 -9.05
C LEU A 29 -16.07 3.04 -10.37
N SER A 30 -16.92 2.02 -10.50
CA SER A 30 -17.70 1.78 -11.72
C SER A 30 -18.62 2.94 -12.06
N ASN A 31 -19.27 3.52 -11.04
CA ASN A 31 -20.20 4.65 -11.24
C ASN A 31 -19.44 5.89 -11.72
N TYR A 32 -18.23 6.10 -11.21
CA TYR A 32 -17.37 7.21 -11.61
C TYR A 32 -16.77 7.03 -13.00
N LEU A 33 -16.47 5.80 -13.40
CA LEU A 33 -16.00 5.50 -14.76
C LEU A 33 -17.05 5.86 -15.81
N ASP A 34 -18.33 5.57 -15.56
CA ASP A 34 -19.40 5.81 -16.52
C ASP A 34 -19.88 7.27 -16.52
N SER A 35 -19.60 8.04 -15.46
CA SER A 35 -19.97 9.45 -15.32
C SER A 35 -18.80 10.43 -15.49
N ARG A 36 -17.57 9.94 -15.73
CA ARG A 36 -16.34 10.76 -15.79
C ARG A 36 -16.42 11.95 -16.73
N ASP A 37 -17.06 11.78 -17.89
CA ASP A 37 -17.18 12.84 -18.91
C ASP A 37 -17.98 14.03 -18.37
N ARG A 38 -19.01 13.77 -17.55
CA ARG A 38 -19.84 14.81 -16.94
C ARG A 38 -19.21 15.42 -15.70
N ILE A 39 -18.48 14.62 -14.92
CA ILE A 39 -17.91 15.07 -13.64
C ILE A 39 -16.68 15.95 -13.86
N PHE A 40 -15.91 15.68 -14.91
CA PHE A 40 -14.61 16.31 -15.19
C PHE A 40 -14.56 17.00 -16.56
N ASP A 41 -15.70 17.46 -17.08
CA ASP A 41 -15.80 18.21 -18.34
C ASP A 41 -15.05 17.58 -19.53
N GLY A 42 -15.10 16.24 -19.62
CA GLY A 42 -14.42 15.48 -20.67
C GLY A 42 -12.90 15.35 -20.55
N LYS A 43 -12.26 15.90 -19.50
CA LYS A 43 -10.80 15.87 -19.28
C LYS A 43 -10.19 14.46 -19.36
N TYR A 44 -10.92 13.45 -18.88
CA TYR A 44 -10.46 12.05 -18.81
C TYR A 44 -11.19 11.12 -19.78
N ARG A 45 -11.86 11.66 -20.80
CA ARG A 45 -12.69 10.90 -21.74
C ARG A 45 -11.92 9.86 -22.52
N GLU A 46 -10.69 10.18 -22.91
CA GLU A 46 -9.82 9.33 -23.72
C GLU A 46 -9.07 8.28 -22.88
N VAL A 47 -9.12 8.38 -21.55
CA VAL A 47 -8.35 7.47 -20.67
C VAL A 47 -8.96 6.07 -20.67
N GLY A 48 -8.13 5.06 -20.88
CA GLY A 48 -8.58 3.66 -20.89
C GLY A 48 -9.15 3.23 -19.53
N LYS A 49 -10.28 2.49 -19.52
CA LYS A 49 -10.86 1.94 -18.26
C LYS A 49 -9.84 1.07 -17.51
N ASN A 50 -9.03 0.31 -18.22
CA ASN A 50 -7.99 -0.54 -17.62
C ASN A 50 -6.90 0.27 -16.91
N ALA A 51 -6.47 1.40 -17.49
CA ALA A 51 -5.46 2.27 -16.87
C ALA A 51 -5.98 2.88 -15.55
N ILE A 52 -7.26 3.25 -15.50
CA ILE A 52 -7.90 3.76 -14.27
C ILE A 52 -8.01 2.65 -13.22
N VAL A 53 -8.41 1.44 -13.61
CA VAL A 53 -8.46 0.30 -12.69
C VAL A 53 -7.07 -0.01 -12.14
N GLU A 54 -6.03 0.03 -12.99
CA GLU A 54 -4.64 -0.18 -12.57
C GLU A 54 -4.18 0.90 -11.57
N ALA A 55 -4.41 2.18 -11.86
CA ALA A 55 -4.11 3.28 -10.95
C ALA A 55 -4.84 3.14 -9.61
N TRP A 56 -6.10 2.73 -9.65
CA TRP A 56 -6.92 2.47 -8.47
C TRP A 56 -6.37 1.30 -7.64
N THR A 57 -6.03 0.18 -8.28
CA THR A 57 -5.43 -0.98 -7.63
C THR A 57 -4.10 -0.62 -6.98
N ASN A 58 -3.27 0.18 -7.64
CA ASN A 58 -1.99 0.61 -7.08
C ASN A 58 -2.17 1.49 -5.84
N LEU A 59 -3.14 2.41 -5.83
CA LEU A 59 -3.48 3.20 -4.64
C LEU A 59 -4.02 2.34 -3.48
N PHE A 60 -4.74 1.25 -3.79
CA PHE A 60 -5.20 0.30 -2.78
C PHE A 60 -4.04 -0.49 -2.18
N LEU A 61 -3.14 -1.02 -3.03
CA LEU A 61 -1.98 -1.78 -2.58
C LEU A 61 -1.01 -0.93 -1.75
N ASP A 62 -0.89 0.36 -2.08
CA ASP A 62 -0.11 1.34 -1.31
C ASP A 62 -0.78 1.77 0.00
N GLY A 63 -2.03 1.36 0.24
CA GLY A 63 -2.77 1.72 1.43
C GLY A 63 -3.27 3.16 1.45
N TRP A 64 -3.33 3.86 0.31
CA TRP A 64 -3.98 5.19 0.23
C TRP A 64 -5.49 5.03 0.42
N ILE A 65 -6.04 4.01 -0.22
CA ILE A 65 -7.43 3.60 -0.08
C ILE A 65 -7.50 2.22 0.57
N GLY A 66 -8.51 2.00 1.39
CA GLY A 66 -8.67 0.74 2.11
C GLY A 66 -10.12 0.51 2.50
N PRO A 67 -10.44 -0.66 3.05
CA PRO A 67 -11.79 -0.97 3.51
C PRO A 67 -12.27 0.06 4.56
N ASP A 68 -13.53 0.46 4.46
CA ASP A 68 -14.17 1.32 5.48
C ASP A 68 -14.72 0.46 6.63
N PRO A 69 -14.13 0.52 7.84
CA PRO A 69 -14.56 -0.28 8.97
C PRO A 69 -15.87 0.22 9.60
N SER A 70 -16.34 1.42 9.25
CA SER A 70 -17.61 1.97 9.75
C SER A 70 -18.85 1.40 9.05
N GLN A 71 -18.65 0.43 8.16
CA GLN A 71 -19.72 -0.26 7.46
C GLN A 71 -20.50 -1.19 8.40
N SER A 72 -21.65 -0.72 8.87
CA SER A 72 -22.77 -1.60 9.23
C SER A 72 -23.49 -1.99 7.93
N SER A 73 -23.86 -3.26 7.80
CA SER A 73 -24.40 -3.95 6.61
C SER A 73 -25.65 -3.36 5.93
N ASP A 74 -26.13 -2.17 6.31
CA ASP A 74 -27.49 -1.69 6.05
C ASP A 74 -27.59 -0.44 5.15
N SER A 75 -26.47 0.05 4.61
CA SER A 75 -26.47 1.30 3.86
C SER A 75 -26.02 1.12 2.40
N LEU A 76 -26.98 1.26 1.47
CA LEU A 76 -26.75 1.38 0.02
C LEU A 76 -26.02 2.67 -0.40
N THR A 77 -25.85 3.61 0.53
CA THR A 77 -25.28 4.95 0.27
C THR A 77 -23.83 5.10 0.72
N HIS A 78 -23.20 4.08 1.33
CA HIS A 78 -21.83 4.18 1.84
C HIS A 78 -20.89 3.24 1.08
N GLY A 79 -19.77 3.79 0.62
CA GLY A 79 -18.78 3.09 -0.19
C GLY A 79 -17.95 2.08 0.58
N TRP A 80 -17.66 0.92 -0.03
CA TRP A 80 -16.89 -0.14 0.61
C TRP A 80 -15.43 0.26 0.90
N LEU A 81 -14.96 1.32 0.24
CA LEU A 81 -13.62 1.84 0.36
C LEU A 81 -13.67 3.26 0.92
N ARG A 82 -12.68 3.57 1.75
CA ARG A 82 -12.41 4.92 2.23
C ARG A 82 -10.96 5.30 1.95
N LEU A 83 -10.73 6.60 1.92
CA LEU A 83 -9.38 7.14 2.03
C LEU A 83 -8.83 6.90 3.44
N THR A 84 -7.66 6.29 3.54
CA THR A 84 -6.98 6.01 4.83
C THR A 84 -6.37 7.30 5.39
N SER A 85 -5.95 7.28 6.67
CA SER A 85 -5.23 8.42 7.26
C SER A 85 -3.92 8.70 6.52
N TYR A 86 -3.26 7.64 6.04
CA TYR A 86 -2.05 7.74 5.20
C TYR A 86 -2.37 8.37 3.83
N GLY A 87 -3.42 7.89 3.15
CA GLY A 87 -3.85 8.47 1.87
C GLY A 87 -4.23 9.95 1.99
N LYS A 88 -4.83 10.36 3.11
CA LYS A 88 -5.12 11.78 3.41
C LYS A 88 -3.85 12.61 3.52
N SER A 89 -2.90 12.18 4.35
CA SER A 89 -1.63 12.91 4.49
C SER A 89 -0.87 12.99 3.17
N GLN A 90 -0.93 11.93 2.36
CA GLN A 90 -0.29 11.93 1.05
C GLN A 90 -0.98 12.89 0.08
N LEU A 91 -2.32 12.88 -0.01
CA LEU A 91 -3.09 13.82 -0.85
C LEU A 91 -2.86 15.28 -0.49
N GLU A 92 -2.65 15.59 0.79
CA GLU A 92 -2.32 16.93 1.29
C GLU A 92 -0.86 17.34 0.96
N SER A 93 0.05 16.36 0.92
CA SER A 93 1.47 16.58 0.60
C SER A 93 1.79 16.64 -0.90
N ILE A 94 0.88 16.15 -1.76
CA ILE A 94 1.03 16.22 -3.22
C ILE A 94 0.92 17.67 -3.68
N GLY A 95 2.07 18.28 -4.02
CA GLY A 95 2.13 19.45 -4.91
C GLY A 95 1.89 19.05 -6.37
N GLU A 96 1.78 20.04 -7.28
CA GLU A 96 1.48 19.81 -8.71
C GLU A 96 2.47 18.86 -9.43
N ASP A 97 3.68 18.66 -8.88
CA ASP A 97 4.74 17.83 -9.46
C ASP A 97 4.95 16.47 -8.78
N TYR A 98 4.12 16.08 -7.80
CA TYR A 98 4.35 14.84 -7.05
C TYR A 98 3.68 13.62 -7.69
N TYR A 99 4.49 12.66 -8.12
CA TYR A 99 4.03 11.35 -8.59
C TYR A 99 4.05 10.34 -7.44
N PRO A 100 2.91 9.74 -7.06
CA PRO A 100 2.88 8.62 -6.12
C PRO A 100 3.79 7.48 -6.64
N ILE A 101 4.90 7.24 -5.95
CA ILE A 101 5.73 6.09 -6.26
C ILE A 101 5.08 4.87 -5.61
N PHE A 102 4.35 4.13 -6.43
CA PHE A 102 3.64 2.96 -5.95
C PHE A 102 4.57 1.87 -5.44
N LEU A 103 4.32 1.44 -4.20
CA LEU A 103 4.95 0.36 -3.46
C LEU A 103 6.43 0.24 -3.81
N ASP A 104 7.20 1.31 -3.64
CA ASP A 104 8.62 1.27 -3.99
C ASP A 104 9.37 0.37 -3.01
N PRO A 105 9.92 -0.77 -3.49
CA PRO A 105 10.62 -1.68 -2.60
C PRO A 105 11.83 -1.00 -1.97
N GLY A 106 12.54 -0.16 -2.74
CA GLY A 106 13.71 0.57 -2.27
C GLY A 106 13.41 1.48 -1.08
N SER A 107 12.46 2.40 -1.23
CA SER A 107 12.08 3.32 -0.16
C SER A 107 11.47 2.60 1.04
N THR A 108 10.68 1.55 0.81
CA THR A 108 10.07 0.75 1.88
C THR A 108 11.14 0.05 2.72
N ILE A 109 12.15 -0.54 2.08
CA ILE A 109 13.26 -1.21 2.76
C ILE A 109 14.12 -0.20 3.52
N GLN A 110 14.37 1.00 2.97
CA GLN A 110 15.08 2.06 3.67
C GLN A 110 14.32 2.52 4.93
N ALA A 111 13.02 2.78 4.81
CA ALA A 111 12.17 3.18 5.92
C ALA A 111 12.10 2.10 7.02
N LEU A 112 12.10 0.83 6.63
CA LEU A 112 12.11 -0.28 7.57
C LEU A 112 13.45 -0.37 8.32
N LYS A 113 14.58 -0.24 7.61
CA LYS A 113 15.92 -0.19 8.24
C LYS A 113 16.10 1.01 9.17
N SER A 114 15.52 2.17 8.85
CA SER A 114 15.58 3.33 9.74
C SER A 114 14.74 3.15 11.00
N THR A 115 13.65 2.38 10.91
CA THR A 115 12.76 2.11 12.05
C THR A 115 13.30 1.00 12.95
N ILE A 116 13.93 -0.03 12.35
CA ILE A 116 14.47 -1.21 13.03
C ILE A 116 15.96 -1.33 12.68
N PRO A 117 16.87 -0.71 13.46
CA PRO A 117 18.30 -0.64 13.11
C PRO A 117 18.98 -2.01 13.01
N ASN A 118 18.55 -2.97 13.84
CA ASN A 118 19.09 -4.34 13.90
C ASN A 118 18.13 -5.36 13.28
N ILE A 119 17.51 -5.01 12.15
CA ILE A 119 16.63 -5.94 11.44
C ILE A 119 17.43 -7.11 10.84
N ASP A 120 16.90 -8.32 10.96
CA ASP A 120 17.51 -9.51 10.37
C ASP A 120 17.55 -9.40 8.84
N ILE A 121 18.74 -9.58 8.29
CA ILE A 121 19.01 -9.36 6.86
C ILE A 121 18.33 -10.40 5.97
N ILE A 122 18.08 -11.61 6.48
CA ILE A 122 17.44 -12.69 5.73
C ILE A 122 15.94 -12.40 5.62
N ALA A 123 15.30 -12.07 6.74
CA ALA A 123 13.90 -11.65 6.77
C ALA A 123 13.68 -10.42 5.85
N LEU A 124 14.58 -9.45 5.92
CA LEU A 124 14.51 -8.25 5.09
C LEU A 124 14.63 -8.55 3.59
N LYS A 125 15.51 -9.48 3.20
CA LYS A 125 15.71 -9.85 1.80
C LYS A 125 14.50 -10.57 1.21
N TYR A 126 13.88 -11.47 1.97
CA TYR A 126 12.63 -12.12 1.56
C TYR A 126 11.47 -11.12 1.46
N PHE A 127 11.42 -10.16 2.38
CA PHE A 127 10.42 -9.08 2.33
C PHE A 127 10.62 -8.20 1.08
N GLU A 128 11.85 -7.81 0.76
CA GLU A 128 12.17 -7.05 -0.45
C GLU A 128 11.76 -7.80 -1.73
N GLU A 129 12.07 -9.09 -1.82
CA GLU A 129 11.68 -9.93 -2.96
C GLU A 129 10.15 -9.99 -3.10
N SER A 130 9.43 -10.06 -1.97
CA SER A 130 7.97 -10.02 -1.98
C SER A 130 7.42 -8.73 -2.57
N LEU A 131 7.96 -7.58 -2.16
CA LEU A 131 7.57 -6.27 -2.69
C LEU A 131 7.86 -6.17 -4.20
N TRP A 132 9.02 -6.64 -4.65
CA TRP A 132 9.35 -6.69 -6.08
C TRP A 132 8.43 -7.63 -6.87
N ALA A 133 8.06 -8.77 -6.30
CA ALA A 133 7.13 -9.71 -6.90
C ALA A 133 5.71 -9.11 -7.02
N ILE A 134 5.22 -8.39 -6.00
CA ILE A 134 3.94 -7.65 -6.06
C ILE A 134 3.99 -6.63 -7.21
N LYS A 135 5.06 -5.83 -7.28
CA LYS A 135 5.25 -4.81 -8.31
C LYS A 135 5.31 -5.37 -9.74
N LYS A 136 5.64 -6.66 -9.89
CA LYS A 136 5.66 -7.39 -11.17
C LYS A 136 4.43 -8.28 -11.38
N HIS A 137 3.41 -8.18 -10.53
CA HIS A 137 2.20 -9.03 -10.56
C HIS A 137 2.47 -10.54 -10.40
N LEU A 138 3.58 -10.92 -9.77
CA LEU A 138 3.95 -12.31 -9.47
C LEU A 138 3.42 -12.72 -8.09
N TYR A 139 2.09 -12.68 -7.91
CA TYR A 139 1.46 -12.80 -6.59
C TYR A 139 1.77 -14.10 -5.84
N LEU A 140 1.89 -15.23 -6.53
CA LEU A 140 2.28 -16.49 -5.88
C LEU A 140 3.69 -16.40 -5.27
N SER A 141 4.65 -15.86 -6.04
CA SER A 141 6.02 -15.66 -5.56
C SER A 141 6.07 -14.64 -4.43
N ALA A 142 5.26 -13.58 -4.52
CA ALA A 142 5.14 -12.59 -3.45
C ALA A 142 4.65 -13.21 -2.13
N ILE A 143 3.60 -14.04 -2.17
CA ILE A 143 3.05 -14.69 -0.99
C ILE A 143 4.05 -15.67 -0.37
N VAL A 144 4.72 -16.47 -1.20
CA VAL A 144 5.72 -17.44 -0.71
C VAL A 144 6.88 -16.72 -0.01
N THR A 145 7.44 -15.69 -0.64
CA THR A 145 8.57 -14.93 -0.07
C THR A 145 8.17 -14.12 1.17
N MET A 146 6.95 -13.57 1.20
CA MET A 146 6.38 -12.97 2.41
C MET A 146 6.26 -13.99 3.55
N GLY A 147 5.86 -15.22 3.24
CA GLY A 147 5.81 -16.33 4.19
C GLY A 147 7.18 -16.61 4.81
N CYS A 148 8.23 -16.72 3.99
CA CYS A 148 9.60 -16.93 4.48
C CYS A 148 10.09 -15.78 5.38
N ALA A 149 9.79 -14.53 5.03
CA ALA A 149 10.14 -13.37 5.85
C ALA A 149 9.42 -13.41 7.22
N SER A 150 8.13 -13.75 7.22
CA SER A 150 7.30 -13.85 8.43
C SER A 150 7.80 -14.96 9.35
N GLU A 151 8.07 -16.16 8.81
CA GLU A 151 8.58 -17.30 9.57
C GLU A 151 9.90 -16.95 10.26
N ARG A 152 10.86 -16.36 9.54
CA ARG A 152 12.14 -15.93 10.11
C ARG A 152 11.95 -14.91 11.24
N SER A 153 11.03 -13.97 11.05
CA SER A 153 10.73 -12.93 12.05
C SER A 153 10.10 -13.51 13.32
N ILE A 154 9.19 -14.50 13.18
CA ILE A 154 8.58 -15.20 14.31
C ILE A 154 9.61 -16.04 15.06
N LEU A 155 10.50 -16.75 14.35
CA LEU A 155 11.57 -17.52 14.99
C LEU A 155 12.49 -16.62 15.83
N LEU A 156 12.89 -15.46 15.30
CA LEU A 156 13.70 -14.49 16.04
C LEU A 156 12.98 -13.96 17.27
N LEU A 157 11.66 -13.74 17.19
CA LEU A 157 10.86 -13.33 18.34
C LEU A 157 10.82 -14.43 19.41
N ILE A 158 10.67 -15.69 19.00
CA ILE A 158 10.69 -16.85 19.92
C ILE A 158 12.06 -16.95 20.60
N GLU A 159 13.15 -16.91 19.82
CA GLU A 159 14.52 -16.97 20.33
C GLU A 159 14.79 -15.86 21.35
N ALA A 160 14.47 -14.60 21.01
CA ALA A 160 14.64 -13.46 21.91
C ALA A 160 13.81 -13.61 23.20
N THR A 161 12.62 -14.22 23.12
CA THR A 161 11.76 -14.46 24.29
C THR A 161 12.35 -15.55 25.19
N LEU A 162 12.87 -16.63 24.62
CA LEU A 162 13.54 -17.70 25.36
C LEU A 162 14.80 -17.20 26.05
N ASP A 163 15.62 -16.42 25.35
CA ASP A 163 16.82 -15.80 25.91
C ASP A 163 16.48 -14.90 27.10
N TYR A 164 15.41 -14.10 26.99
CA TYR A 164 14.94 -13.26 28.08
C TYR A 164 14.57 -14.07 29.35
N TYR A 165 13.88 -15.20 29.21
CA TYR A 165 13.52 -16.04 30.36
C TYR A 165 14.73 -16.70 31.01
N ASN A 166 15.66 -17.23 30.22
CA ASN A 166 16.91 -17.83 30.74
C ASN A 166 17.74 -16.79 31.51
N ASP A 167 17.78 -15.56 31.02
CA ASP A 167 18.52 -14.46 31.66
C ASP A 167 17.87 -14.05 33.00
N GLN A 168 16.54 -14.17 33.13
CA GLN A 168 15.85 -13.96 34.41
C GLN A 168 16.16 -15.06 35.44
N GLU A 169 16.15 -16.34 35.04
CA GLU A 169 16.52 -17.45 35.93
C GLU A 169 17.98 -17.35 36.40
N LEU A 170 18.89 -16.99 35.49
CA LEU A 170 20.30 -16.78 35.82
C LEU A 170 20.48 -15.65 36.84
N ARG A 171 19.76 -14.52 36.67
CA ARG A 171 19.79 -13.39 37.62
C ARG A 171 19.18 -13.74 38.97
N ALA A 172 18.14 -14.57 39.01
CA ALA A 172 17.53 -15.03 40.25
C ALA A 172 18.42 -16.02 41.03
N THR A 173 19.30 -16.76 40.33
CA THR A 173 20.21 -17.74 40.95
C THR A 173 21.49 -17.11 41.53
N ILE A 174 21.87 -15.91 41.06
CA ILE A 174 23.08 -15.19 41.47
C ILE A 174 22.81 -14.20 42.64
N GLN A 175 21.54 -13.93 42.97
CA GLN A 175 21.13 -13.15 44.16
C GLN A 175 21.02 -14.01 45.41
#